data_AF-A0A3A3DP03-F1
#
_entry.id   AF-A0A3A3DP03-F1
#
_cell.length_a   1.000
_cell.length_b   1.000
_cell.length_c   1.000
_cell.angle_alpha   90.00
_cell.angle_beta   90.00
_cell.angle_gamma   90.00
#
_symmetry.space_group_name_H-M   'P 1'
#
loop_
_entity.id
_entity.type
_entity.pdbx_description
1 polymer ?
#
loop_
_entity_poly.entity_id
_entity_poly.type
_entity_poly.pdbx_seq_one_letter_code
_entity_poly.pdbx_strand_id
1 'polypeptide(L)'
;MSVIARISSLAMRDRITTVGFALTGGWLLLVALFWILTPPQEDASGGIARLVATAGIVLPVALVWLGVSLGRQLAILRAEAQELRDRLNRLQPDYQPADDYPLEAAEPARPASVPAPVQPRPVINERPARPEAPTGDPVDSVTLIRALNFPDGPDDQEAIDALRLSLKDPANSRVLRSAQDVVTLMAGRDVYMDNMPPEAARPDVWRRFADGERGSAVAALGGIHDPEAMEIVTGMMDQDEVFRDTAQHFLRNFDSLIERVVPELDDIQISVLADTRSARAFMLLGRVSGIFG
;
A
#
# COMPACT_ATOMS: atom_id res chain seq x y z
N MET A 1 5.83 13.37 -22.24
CA MET A 1 4.79 12.31 -22.17
C MET A 1 3.84 12.71 -21.05
N SER A 2 2.79 13.48 -21.33
CA SER A 2 1.50 13.11 -21.92
C SER A 2 0.43 13.13 -20.82
N VAL A 3 -0.31 14.26 -20.79
CA VAL A 3 -1.50 14.56 -19.96
C VAL A 3 -2.55 13.42 -19.98
N ILE A 4 -2.45 12.52 -20.97
CA ILE A 4 -3.26 11.31 -21.13
C ILE A 4 -3.06 10.34 -19.93
N ALA A 5 -1.88 10.30 -19.31
CA ALA A 5 -1.61 9.45 -18.14
C ALA A 5 -2.31 9.96 -16.86
N ARG A 6 -2.50 11.29 -16.74
CA ARG A 6 -3.29 11.90 -15.65
C ARG A 6 -4.79 11.65 -15.80
N ILE A 7 -5.28 11.49 -17.03
CA ILE A 7 -6.70 11.19 -17.28
C ILE A 7 -6.99 9.71 -16.96
N SER A 8 -6.02 8.80 -17.10
CA SER A 8 -6.22 7.37 -16.84
C SER A 8 -6.32 6.97 -15.37
N SER A 9 -5.63 7.66 -14.45
CA SER A 9 -5.69 7.30 -13.01
C SER A 9 -6.96 7.82 -12.34
N LEU A 10 -7.41 9.03 -12.70
CA LEU A 10 -8.75 9.53 -12.35
C LEU A 10 -9.81 8.64 -12.98
N ALA A 11 -9.63 8.22 -14.23
CA ALA A 11 -10.54 7.28 -14.88
C ALA A 11 -10.52 5.87 -14.27
N MET A 12 -9.50 5.44 -13.51
CA MET A 12 -9.48 4.08 -12.94
C MET A 12 -10.22 3.99 -11.60
N ARG A 13 -10.04 5.01 -10.72
CA ARG A 13 -10.91 5.20 -9.55
C ARG A 13 -12.35 5.42 -9.99
N ASP A 14 -12.53 6.16 -11.09
CA ASP A 14 -13.84 6.37 -11.69
C ASP A 14 -14.34 5.14 -12.48
N ARG A 15 -13.51 4.20 -12.96
CA ARG A 15 -13.95 3.02 -13.73
C ARG A 15 -14.67 1.99 -12.87
N ILE A 16 -14.31 1.83 -11.60
CA ILE A 16 -14.98 0.86 -10.73
C ILE A 16 -16.37 1.38 -10.34
N THR A 17 -16.48 2.68 -10.03
CA THR A 17 -17.75 3.37 -9.83
C THR A 17 -18.54 3.48 -11.14
N THR A 18 -17.90 3.79 -12.27
CA THR A 18 -18.52 3.92 -13.60
C THR A 18 -18.97 2.59 -14.16
N VAL A 19 -18.29 1.47 -13.92
CA VAL A 19 -18.80 0.14 -14.30
C VAL A 19 -20.03 -0.20 -13.47
N GLY A 20 -20.04 0.14 -12.18
CA GLY A 20 -21.24 0.06 -11.34
C GLY A 20 -22.38 0.92 -11.86
N PHE A 21 -22.14 2.22 -12.08
CA PHE A 21 -23.12 3.19 -12.56
C PHE A 21 -23.59 2.91 -14.00
N ALA A 22 -22.71 2.46 -14.89
CA ALA A 22 -23.06 2.11 -16.27
C ALA A 22 -23.88 0.83 -16.34
N LEU A 23 -23.59 -0.15 -15.48
CA LEU A 23 -24.38 -1.38 -15.40
C LEU A 23 -25.76 -1.10 -14.78
N THR A 24 -25.83 -0.33 -13.69
CA THR A 24 -27.10 0.11 -13.08
C THR A 24 -27.89 1.01 -14.02
N GLY A 25 -27.22 1.94 -14.71
CA GLY A 25 -27.82 2.85 -15.69
C GLY A 25 -28.33 2.12 -16.93
N GLY A 26 -27.55 1.19 -17.48
CA GLY A 26 -27.95 0.33 -18.60
C GLY A 26 -29.15 -0.55 -18.24
N TRP A 27 -29.19 -1.03 -17.00
CA TRP A 27 -30.32 -1.78 -16.49
C TRP A 27 -31.59 -0.91 -16.32
N LEU A 28 -31.48 0.26 -15.70
CA LEU A 28 -32.60 1.20 -15.56
C LEU A 28 -33.13 1.67 -16.92
N LEU A 29 -32.26 1.82 -17.92
CA LEU A 29 -32.64 2.17 -19.28
C LEU A 29 -33.46 1.05 -19.93
N LEU A 30 -33.10 -0.22 -19.74
CA LEU A 30 -33.90 -1.36 -20.21
C LEU A 30 -35.27 -1.42 -19.52
N VAL A 31 -35.36 -1.10 -18.22
CA VAL A 31 -36.63 -1.00 -17.49
C VAL A 31 -37.53 0.10 -18.05
N ALA A 32 -36.96 1.27 -18.27
CA ALA A 32 -37.69 2.42 -18.82
C ALA A 32 -38.17 2.12 -20.25
N LEU A 33 -37.29 1.53 -21.08
CA LEU A 33 -37.61 1.13 -22.45
C LEU A 33 -38.74 0.08 -22.47
N PHE A 34 -38.70 -0.91 -21.56
CA PHE A 34 -39.75 -1.91 -21.42
C PHE A 34 -41.11 -1.28 -21.10
N TRP A 35 -41.17 -0.30 -20.18
CA TRP A 35 -42.40 0.41 -19.84
C TRP A 35 -42.95 1.30 -20.98
N ILE A 36 -42.08 1.82 -21.84
CA ILE A 36 -42.47 2.65 -22.99
C ILE A 36 -42.93 1.79 -24.17
N LEU A 37 -42.30 0.64 -24.40
CA LEU A 37 -42.60 -0.25 -25.53
C LEU A 37 -43.74 -1.24 -25.23
N THR A 38 -44.07 -1.48 -23.96
CA THR A 38 -45.15 -2.40 -23.58
C THR A 38 -46.43 -1.61 -23.34
N PRO A 39 -47.44 -1.70 -24.24
CA PRO A 39 -48.72 -1.03 -24.02
C PRO A 39 -49.39 -1.62 -22.77
N PRO A 40 -50.06 -0.79 -21.95
CA PRO A 40 -50.74 -1.27 -20.75
C PRO A 40 -51.81 -2.30 -21.16
N GLN A 41 -51.57 -3.57 -20.84
CA GLN A 41 -52.63 -4.58 -20.91
C GLN A 41 -53.63 -4.27 -19.79
N GLU A 42 -54.88 -4.01 -20.18
CA GLU A 42 -55.96 -3.58 -19.29
C GLU A 42 -56.33 -4.62 -18.21
N ASP A 43 -55.80 -5.85 -18.30
CA ASP A 43 -56.27 -6.99 -17.49
C ASP A 43 -55.37 -7.42 -16.31
N ALA A 44 -54.30 -6.71 -15.99
CA ALA A 44 -53.41 -7.10 -14.89
C ALA A 44 -53.24 -6.01 -13.80
N SER A 45 -54.35 -5.48 -13.29
CA SER A 45 -54.36 -4.59 -12.12
C SER A 45 -54.22 -5.37 -10.80
N GLY A 46 -53.13 -6.13 -10.64
CA GLY A 46 -52.81 -6.84 -9.41
C GLY A 46 -51.47 -6.38 -8.83
N GLY A 47 -51.42 -6.07 -7.53
CA GLY A 47 -50.17 -5.73 -6.83
C GLY A 47 -49.08 -6.80 -6.97
N ILE A 48 -49.48 -8.05 -7.19
CA ILE A 48 -48.60 -9.20 -7.47
C ILE A 48 -47.92 -9.09 -8.84
N ALA A 49 -48.62 -8.62 -9.88
CA ALA A 49 -48.03 -8.41 -11.21
C ALA A 49 -46.95 -7.31 -11.17
N ARG A 50 -47.17 -6.25 -10.37
CA ARG A 50 -46.16 -5.22 -10.12
C ARG A 50 -44.95 -5.76 -9.37
N LEU A 51 -45.15 -6.63 -8.37
CA LEU A 51 -44.06 -7.28 -7.62
C LEU A 51 -43.25 -8.25 -8.49
N VAL A 52 -43.89 -9.00 -9.39
CA VAL A 52 -43.19 -9.89 -10.33
C VAL A 52 -42.38 -9.07 -11.35
N ALA A 53 -42.91 -7.94 -11.80
CA ALA A 53 -42.18 -7.02 -12.67
C ALA A 53 -40.98 -6.38 -11.94
N THR A 54 -41.12 -5.88 -10.71
CA THR A 54 -39.98 -5.37 -9.94
C THR A 54 -38.98 -6.46 -9.56
N ALA A 55 -39.42 -7.68 -9.27
CA ALA A 55 -38.53 -8.81 -9.02
C ALA A 55 -37.72 -9.20 -10.27
N GLY A 56 -38.33 -9.20 -11.46
CA GLY A 56 -37.63 -9.42 -12.73
C GLY A 56 -36.56 -8.38 -13.04
N ILE A 57 -36.69 -7.19 -12.43
CA ILE A 57 -35.73 -6.09 -12.54
C ILE A 57 -34.61 -6.23 -11.49
N VAL A 58 -34.95 -6.43 -10.23
CA VAL A 58 -33.95 -6.39 -9.15
C VAL A 58 -33.10 -7.67 -9.09
N LEU A 59 -33.69 -8.82 -9.41
CA LEU A 59 -33.05 -10.13 -9.28
C LEU A 59 -31.78 -10.31 -10.13
N PRO A 60 -31.73 -9.98 -11.44
CA PRO A 60 -30.50 -10.13 -12.23
C PRO A 60 -29.40 -9.14 -11.82
N VAL A 61 -29.74 -7.93 -11.35
CA VAL A 61 -28.74 -6.99 -10.81
C VAL A 61 -28.14 -7.54 -9.53
N ALA A 62 -28.98 -8.07 -8.63
CA ALA A 62 -28.53 -8.72 -7.41
C ALA A 62 -27.66 -9.96 -7.72
N LEU A 63 -27.99 -10.75 -8.75
CA LEU A 63 -27.20 -11.90 -9.18
C LEU A 63 -25.85 -11.50 -9.77
N VAL A 64 -25.76 -10.40 -10.53
CA VAL A 64 -24.47 -9.90 -11.03
C VAL A 64 -23.61 -9.40 -9.88
N TRP A 65 -24.20 -8.66 -8.94
CA TRP A 65 -23.47 -8.17 -7.77
C TRP A 65 -23.01 -9.32 -6.85
N LEU A 66 -23.85 -10.35 -6.70
CA LEU A 66 -23.51 -11.58 -6.00
C LEU A 66 -22.39 -12.36 -6.70
N GLY A 67 -22.41 -12.42 -8.03
CA GLY A 67 -21.35 -13.06 -8.81
C GLY A 67 -20.00 -12.33 -8.68
N VAL A 68 -20.02 -10.99 -8.68
CA VAL A 68 -18.82 -10.17 -8.47
C VAL A 68 -18.28 -10.30 -7.05
N SER A 69 -19.16 -10.35 -6.03
CA SER A 69 -18.75 -10.51 -4.64
C SER A 69 -18.17 -11.90 -4.35
N LEU A 70 -18.81 -12.96 -4.85
CA LEU A 70 -18.28 -14.34 -4.77
C LEU A 70 -16.97 -14.48 -5.54
N GLY A 71 -16.85 -13.85 -6.71
CA GLY A 71 -15.60 -13.83 -7.48
C GLY A 71 -14.44 -13.23 -6.68
N ARG A 72 -14.68 -12.13 -5.97
CA ARG A 72 -13.67 -11.52 -5.07
C ARG A 72 -13.32 -12.43 -3.89
N GLN A 73 -14.32 -13.04 -3.25
CA GLN A 73 -14.09 -13.98 -2.14
C GLN A 73 -13.28 -15.21 -2.59
N LEU A 74 -13.56 -15.75 -3.77
CA LEU A 74 -12.80 -16.86 -4.35
C LEU A 74 -11.38 -16.46 -4.78
N ALA A 75 -11.17 -15.22 -5.23
CA ALA A 75 -9.85 -14.72 -5.60
C ALA A 75 -8.92 -14.59 -4.38
N ILE A 76 -9.45 -14.12 -3.25
CA ILE A 76 -8.71 -13.99 -1.98
C ILE A 76 -8.34 -15.38 -1.44
N LEU A 77 -9.31 -16.31 -1.39
CA LEU A 77 -9.05 -17.69 -0.96
C LEU A 77 -8.06 -18.42 -1.87
N ARG A 78 -8.05 -18.13 -3.18
CA ARG A 78 -7.07 -18.68 -4.12
C ARG A 78 -5.67 -18.12 -3.88
N ALA A 79 -5.55 -16.85 -3.53
CA ALA A 79 -4.27 -16.23 -3.17
C ALA A 79 -3.70 -16.85 -1.89
N GLU A 80 -4.51 -17.01 -0.84
CA GLU A 80 -4.11 -17.68 0.41
C GLU A 80 -3.75 -19.16 0.19
N ALA A 81 -4.53 -19.84 -0.65
CA ALA A 81 -4.27 -21.20 -1.06
C ALA A 81 -2.93 -21.36 -1.80
N GLN A 82 -2.56 -20.43 -2.67
CA GLN A 82 -1.28 -20.42 -3.38
C GLN A 82 -0.12 -20.18 -2.42
N GLU A 83 -0.27 -19.23 -1.50
CA GLU A 83 0.74 -18.94 -0.49
C GLU A 83 1.02 -20.16 0.43
N LEU A 84 -0.03 -20.89 0.82
CA LEU A 84 0.10 -22.13 1.58
C LEU A 84 0.82 -23.23 0.77
N ARG A 85 0.52 -23.39 -0.52
CA ARG A 85 1.24 -24.34 -1.39
C ARG A 85 2.73 -23.98 -1.49
N ASP A 86 3.04 -22.70 -1.62
CA ASP A 86 4.42 -22.22 -1.71
C ASP A 86 5.18 -22.44 -0.40
N ARG A 87 4.53 -22.25 0.76
CA ARG A 87 5.11 -22.59 2.07
C ARG A 87 5.35 -24.10 2.22
N LEU A 88 4.43 -24.95 1.74
CA LEU A 88 4.59 -26.41 1.78
C LEU A 88 5.70 -26.90 0.85
N ASN A 89 5.82 -26.35 -0.35
CA ASN A 89 6.90 -26.68 -1.29
C ASN A 89 8.27 -26.35 -0.71
N ARG A 90 8.39 -25.28 0.10
CA ARG A 90 9.65 -24.98 0.82
C ARG A 90 9.98 -25.97 1.93
N LEU A 91 9.00 -26.70 2.46
CA LEU A 91 9.18 -27.72 3.49
C LEU A 91 9.45 -29.11 2.93
N GLN A 92 9.38 -29.30 1.61
CA GLN A 92 9.58 -30.60 0.95
C GLN A 92 10.72 -30.53 -0.10
N PRO A 93 12.00 -30.42 0.31
CA PRO A 93 13.11 -30.35 -0.64
C PRO A 93 13.46 -31.68 -1.34
N ASP A 94 13.02 -32.84 -0.82
CA ASP A 94 13.64 -34.14 -1.17
C ASP A 94 12.65 -35.26 -1.59
N TYR A 95 11.58 -34.97 -2.33
CA TYR A 95 10.84 -36.07 -3.00
C TYR A 95 11.40 -36.32 -4.41
N GLN A 96 12.51 -37.06 -4.46
CA GLN A 96 13.00 -37.70 -5.69
C GLN A 96 12.26 -39.04 -5.86
N PRO A 97 11.49 -39.29 -6.94
CA PRO A 97 11.02 -40.64 -7.23
C PRO A 97 12.27 -41.48 -7.50
N ALA A 98 12.47 -42.50 -6.66
CA ALA A 98 13.59 -43.43 -6.79
C ALA A 98 13.32 -44.41 -7.95
N ASP A 99 13.53 -43.94 -9.18
CA ASP A 99 13.68 -44.81 -10.35
C ASP A 99 15.17 -44.97 -10.62
N ASP A 100 15.72 -46.08 -10.15
CA ASP A 100 16.85 -46.85 -10.70
C ASP A 100 17.61 -47.58 -9.58
N TYR A 101 17.25 -48.85 -9.37
CA TYR A 101 18.11 -49.81 -8.67
C TYR A 101 18.63 -50.86 -9.67
N PRO A 102 19.84 -50.68 -10.23
CA PRO A 102 20.62 -51.81 -10.74
C PRO A 102 21.13 -52.63 -9.57
N LEU A 103 20.67 -53.88 -9.49
CA LEU A 103 21.18 -54.91 -8.60
C LEU A 103 22.63 -55.22 -9.00
N GLU A 104 23.62 -54.79 -8.21
CA GLU A 104 24.96 -55.35 -8.29
C GLU A 104 25.58 -55.53 -6.91
N ALA A 105 26.24 -56.68 -6.77
CA ALA A 105 26.37 -57.45 -5.56
C ALA A 105 27.32 -56.85 -4.51
N ALA A 106 26.90 -56.91 -3.25
CA ALA A 106 27.77 -56.73 -2.10
C ALA A 106 28.46 -58.07 -1.78
N GLU A 107 29.79 -58.10 -1.89
CA GLU A 107 30.64 -59.14 -1.29
C GLU A 107 31.34 -58.57 -0.03
N PRO A 108 31.45 -59.32 1.09
CA PRO A 108 31.76 -58.71 2.39
C PRO A 108 33.22 -58.86 2.87
N ALA A 109 33.59 -57.89 3.73
CA ALA A 109 34.36 -58.02 4.98
C ALA A 109 35.82 -57.49 5.09
N ARG A 110 35.96 -56.59 6.10
CA ARG A 110 37.00 -56.45 7.15
C ARG A 110 38.21 -55.48 6.90
N PRO A 111 38.92 -54.98 7.95
CA PRO A 111 38.49 -53.93 8.91
C PRO A 111 39.58 -52.84 9.22
N ALA A 112 39.16 -51.79 9.96
CA ALA A 112 39.91 -50.97 10.94
C ALA A 112 41.05 -49.99 10.52
N SER A 113 40.75 -48.69 10.73
CA SER A 113 41.51 -47.62 11.42
C SER A 113 42.98 -47.27 11.08
N VAL A 114 43.21 -45.99 10.70
CA VAL A 114 44.26 -45.07 11.23
C VAL A 114 43.78 -43.60 11.08
N PRO A 115 43.98 -42.70 12.07
CA PRO A 115 43.65 -41.27 11.95
C PRO A 115 44.77 -40.48 11.26
N ALA A 116 44.42 -39.52 10.39
CA ALA A 116 45.36 -38.61 9.74
C ALA A 116 45.19 -37.16 10.23
N PRO A 117 46.27 -36.33 10.23
CA PRO A 117 46.38 -35.14 11.07
C PRO A 117 45.72 -33.90 10.46
N VAL A 118 45.23 -33.02 11.34
CA VAL A 118 44.73 -31.68 11.01
C VAL A 118 45.87 -30.81 10.50
N GLN A 119 45.76 -30.30 9.28
CA GLN A 119 46.58 -29.17 8.79
C GLN A 119 45.74 -27.89 8.81
N PRO A 120 46.24 -26.78 9.39
CA PRO A 120 45.51 -25.51 9.43
C PRO A 120 45.61 -24.80 8.08
N ARG A 121 44.45 -24.51 7.47
CA ARG A 121 44.37 -23.70 6.25
C ARG A 121 44.36 -22.21 6.62
N PRO A 122 45.12 -21.35 5.93
CA PRO A 122 45.22 -19.92 6.25
C PRO A 122 43.91 -19.20 5.91
N VAL A 123 43.48 -18.32 6.82
CA VAL A 123 42.32 -17.44 6.63
C VAL A 123 42.74 -16.31 5.68
N ILE A 124 42.33 -16.39 4.41
CA ILE A 124 42.38 -15.24 3.51
C ILE A 124 41.14 -14.40 3.81
N ASN A 125 41.35 -13.31 4.55
CA ASN A 125 40.34 -12.31 4.83
C ASN A 125 40.32 -11.32 3.65
N GLU A 126 39.70 -11.72 2.55
CA GLU A 126 39.35 -10.80 1.46
C GLU A 126 37.83 -10.67 1.43
N ARG A 127 37.32 -9.77 2.26
CA ARG A 127 35.99 -9.19 2.04
C ARG A 127 36.08 -8.37 0.75
N PRO A 128 35.36 -8.71 -0.32
CA PRO A 128 35.31 -7.84 -1.48
C PRO A 128 34.69 -6.52 -1.00
N ALA A 129 35.39 -5.42 -1.22
CA ALA A 129 34.81 -4.09 -1.10
C ALA A 129 33.55 -4.08 -1.98
N ARG A 130 32.38 -3.92 -1.35
CA ARG A 130 31.12 -3.73 -2.07
C ARG A 130 31.32 -2.49 -2.96
N PRO A 131 31.12 -2.58 -4.28
CA PRO A 131 31.21 -1.41 -5.14
C PRO A 131 30.24 -0.36 -4.61
N GLU A 132 30.73 0.84 -4.32
CA GLU A 132 29.88 2.01 -4.13
C GLU A 132 28.99 2.11 -5.37
N ALA A 133 27.69 1.93 -5.17
CA ALA A 133 26.73 2.00 -6.27
C ALA A 133 26.85 3.40 -6.90
N PRO A 134 26.83 3.51 -8.25
CA PRO A 134 26.84 4.80 -8.91
C PRO A 134 25.70 5.63 -8.34
N THR A 135 26.02 6.84 -7.89
CA THR A 135 25.05 7.85 -7.46
C THR A 135 24.14 8.08 -8.64
N GLY A 136 22.96 7.44 -8.62
CA GLY A 136 21.99 7.56 -9.70
C GLY A 136 21.57 9.01 -9.86
N ASP A 137 21.05 9.35 -11.04
CA ASP A 137 20.50 10.68 -11.29
C ASP A 137 19.54 11.08 -10.15
N PRO A 138 19.57 12.34 -9.68
CA PRO A 138 18.69 12.82 -8.62
C PRO A 138 17.23 12.48 -8.95
N VAL A 139 16.55 11.83 -8.01
CA VAL A 139 15.16 11.44 -8.20
C VAL A 139 14.29 12.69 -8.25
N ASP A 140 13.47 12.80 -9.31
CA ASP A 140 12.54 13.92 -9.48
C ASP A 140 11.54 14.02 -8.31
N SER A 141 11.22 15.25 -7.91
CA SER A 141 10.34 15.56 -6.78
C SER A 141 8.96 14.93 -6.92
N VAL A 142 8.39 14.84 -8.13
CA VAL A 142 7.08 14.19 -8.35
C VAL A 142 7.15 12.69 -8.07
N THR A 143 8.27 12.07 -8.41
CA THR A 143 8.49 10.64 -8.14
C THR A 143 8.64 10.40 -6.65
N LEU A 144 9.37 11.26 -5.94
CA LEU A 144 9.52 11.18 -4.49
C LEU A 144 8.18 11.39 -3.76
N ILE A 145 7.40 12.40 -4.15
CA ILE A 145 6.05 12.64 -3.59
C ILE A 145 5.15 11.43 -3.80
N ARG A 146 5.19 10.81 -4.98
CA ARG A 146 4.43 9.57 -5.24
C ARG A 146 4.90 8.42 -4.36
N ALA A 147 6.21 8.26 -4.17
CA ALA A 147 6.76 7.22 -3.29
C ALA A 147 6.33 7.41 -1.83
N LEU A 148 6.26 8.65 -1.34
CA LEU A 148 5.80 8.99 0.02
C LEU A 148 4.31 8.68 0.25
N ASN A 149 3.52 8.60 -0.81
CA ASN A 149 2.14 8.14 -0.67
C ASN A 149 2.06 6.63 -0.46
N PHE A 150 3.07 5.86 -0.84
CA PHE A 150 3.06 4.39 -0.96
C PHE A 150 2.04 3.84 -1.98
N PRO A 151 2.24 2.63 -2.53
CA PRO A 151 1.29 2.00 -3.44
C PRO A 151 -0.03 1.62 -2.76
N ASP A 152 -1.16 1.72 -3.45
CA ASP A 152 -2.47 1.28 -2.96
C ASP A 152 -2.60 -0.26 -2.94
N GLY A 153 -1.74 -0.97 -3.68
CA GLY A 153 -1.74 -2.42 -3.79
C GLY A 153 -0.78 -2.92 -4.87
N PRO A 154 -0.78 -4.24 -5.17
CA PRO A 154 0.13 -4.84 -6.15
C PRO A 154 -0.11 -4.37 -7.60
N ASP A 155 -1.29 -3.84 -7.89
CA ASP A 155 -1.66 -3.36 -9.23
C ASP A 155 -1.16 -1.94 -9.51
N ASP A 156 -0.70 -1.21 -8.50
CA ASP A 156 -0.20 0.17 -8.63
C ASP A 156 1.27 0.20 -9.07
N GLN A 157 1.51 -0.22 -10.31
CA GLN A 157 2.86 -0.32 -10.87
C GLN A 157 3.58 1.05 -10.91
N GLU A 158 2.85 2.14 -11.15
CA GLU A 158 3.43 3.48 -11.15
C GLU A 158 3.98 3.88 -9.78
N ALA A 159 3.24 3.62 -8.69
CA ALA A 159 3.72 3.89 -7.34
C ALA A 159 4.84 2.94 -6.92
N ILE A 160 4.77 1.67 -7.33
CA ILE A 160 5.82 0.68 -7.07
C ILE A 160 7.14 1.10 -7.75
N ASP A 161 7.09 1.54 -9.00
CA ASP A 161 8.27 2.00 -9.72
C ASP A 161 8.83 3.30 -9.15
N ALA A 162 7.96 4.24 -8.78
CA ALA A 162 8.36 5.47 -8.09
C ALA A 162 9.03 5.19 -6.74
N LEU A 163 8.50 4.24 -5.98
CA LEU A 163 9.08 3.77 -4.72
C LEU A 163 10.46 3.14 -4.96
N ARG A 164 10.57 2.21 -5.93
CA ARG A 164 11.85 1.58 -6.29
C ARG A 164 12.90 2.59 -6.73
N LEU A 165 12.53 3.58 -7.53
CA LEU A 165 13.46 4.62 -7.98
C LEU A 165 13.92 5.49 -6.81
N SER A 166 12.99 5.89 -5.95
CA SER A 166 13.26 6.72 -4.77
C SER A 166 14.14 6.00 -3.74
N LEU A 167 13.98 4.68 -3.57
CA LEU A 167 14.79 3.87 -2.67
C LEU A 167 16.27 3.75 -3.08
N LYS A 168 16.64 4.11 -4.33
CA LYS A 168 18.05 4.10 -4.77
C LYS A 168 18.88 5.18 -4.08
N ASP A 169 18.27 6.31 -3.72
CA ASP A 169 18.92 7.36 -2.95
C ASP A 169 18.92 6.98 -1.46
N PRO A 170 20.10 6.89 -0.80
CA PRO A 170 20.19 6.58 0.63
C PRO A 170 19.37 7.52 1.52
N ALA A 171 19.32 8.81 1.21
CA ALA A 171 18.59 9.80 1.99
C ALA A 171 17.08 9.54 1.93
N ASN A 172 16.53 9.39 0.72
CA ASN A 172 15.12 9.06 0.51
C ASN A 172 14.77 7.69 1.12
N SER A 173 15.67 6.70 1.02
CA SER A 173 15.42 5.36 1.54
C SER A 173 15.21 5.31 3.06
N ARG A 174 15.87 6.20 3.82
CA ARG A 174 15.70 6.27 5.27
C ARG A 174 14.32 6.80 5.62
N VAL A 175 13.92 7.90 4.98
CA VAL A 175 12.61 8.53 5.21
C VAL A 175 11.49 7.57 4.83
N LEU A 176 11.55 6.99 3.62
CA LEU A 176 10.54 6.06 3.11
C LEU A 176 10.38 4.82 4.00
N ARG A 177 11.49 4.24 4.47
CA ARG A 177 11.42 3.09 5.40
C ARG A 177 10.82 3.48 6.75
N SER A 178 11.31 4.56 7.36
CA SER A 178 10.76 5.03 8.64
C SER A 178 9.27 5.40 8.56
N ALA A 179 8.84 5.97 7.42
CA ALA A 179 7.44 6.28 7.15
C ALA A 179 6.61 5.01 6.98
N GLN A 180 7.13 4.01 6.27
CA GLN A 180 6.46 2.71 6.10
C GLN A 180 6.31 2.00 7.45
N ASP A 181 7.35 1.98 8.26
CA ASP A 181 7.36 1.32 9.57
C ASP A 181 6.29 1.94 10.49
N VAL A 182 6.26 3.27 10.61
CA VAL A 182 5.28 3.94 11.47
C VAL A 182 3.84 3.80 10.96
N VAL A 183 3.62 3.91 9.64
CA VAL A 183 2.28 3.71 9.04
C VAL A 183 1.81 2.28 9.25
N THR A 184 2.71 1.29 9.17
CA THR A 184 2.39 -0.12 9.42
C THR A 184 2.00 -0.34 10.88
N LEU A 185 2.74 0.24 11.84
CA LEU A 185 2.40 0.13 13.25
C LEU A 185 1.05 0.80 13.59
N MET A 186 0.77 1.97 13.00
CA MET A 186 -0.53 2.65 13.15
C MET A 186 -1.68 1.82 12.56
N ALA A 187 -1.50 1.25 11.37
CA ALA A 187 -2.48 0.38 10.74
C ALA A 187 -2.78 -0.88 11.58
N GLY A 188 -1.76 -1.42 12.26
CA GLY A 188 -1.93 -2.54 13.21
C GLY A 188 -2.79 -2.23 14.43
N ARG A 189 -3.11 -0.95 14.67
CA ARG A 189 -4.03 -0.46 15.70
C ARG A 189 -5.26 0.21 15.11
N ASP A 190 -5.60 -0.13 13.87
CA ASP A 190 -6.74 0.38 13.11
C ASP A 190 -6.68 1.89 12.76
N VAL A 191 -5.50 2.51 12.84
CA VAL A 191 -5.29 3.89 12.43
C VAL A 191 -4.77 3.93 10.98
N TYR A 192 -5.68 4.17 10.03
CA TYR A 192 -5.37 4.20 8.59
C TYR A 192 -5.31 5.63 8.03
N MET A 193 -4.16 6.02 7.46
CA MET A 193 -3.95 7.39 6.93
C MET A 193 -4.92 7.79 5.81
N ASP A 194 -5.39 6.81 5.03
CA ASP A 194 -6.28 7.05 3.89
C ASP A 194 -7.69 7.50 4.33
N ASN A 195 -8.10 7.16 5.55
CA ASN A 195 -9.42 7.48 6.09
C ASN A 195 -9.47 8.87 6.74
N MET A 196 -8.33 9.57 6.83
CA MET A 196 -8.20 10.85 7.52
C MET A 196 -7.76 11.95 6.55
N PRO A 197 -8.69 12.57 5.79
CA PRO A 197 -8.33 13.68 4.91
C PRO A 197 -7.78 14.85 5.75
N PRO A 198 -6.58 15.36 5.45
CA PRO A 198 -6.03 16.49 6.18
C PRO A 198 -6.82 17.76 5.86
N GLU A 199 -7.02 18.59 6.88
CA GLU A 199 -7.33 19.98 6.63
C GLU A 199 -6.14 20.60 5.90
N ALA A 200 -6.38 21.13 4.70
CA ALA A 200 -5.32 21.60 3.82
C ALA A 200 -4.63 22.83 4.43
N ALA A 201 -3.49 22.61 5.08
CA ALA A 201 -2.59 23.69 5.46
C ALA A 201 -2.13 24.41 4.20
N ARG A 202 -2.16 25.75 4.23
CA ARG A 202 -1.71 26.53 3.07
C ARG A 202 -0.23 26.23 2.79
N PRO A 203 0.22 26.24 1.52
CA PRO A 203 1.62 25.97 1.17
C PRO A 203 2.63 26.89 1.88
N ASP A 204 2.23 28.11 2.25
CA ASP A 204 3.10 29.02 3.02
C ASP A 204 3.42 28.51 4.43
N VAL A 205 2.53 27.73 5.06
CA VAL A 205 2.79 27.14 6.38
C VAL A 205 3.86 26.05 6.30
N TRP A 206 3.82 25.23 5.25
CA TRP A 206 4.86 24.22 4.98
C TRP A 206 6.23 24.85 4.73
N ARG A 207 6.28 26.00 4.03
CA ARG A 207 7.53 26.74 3.80
C ARG A 207 8.10 27.30 5.09
N ARG A 208 7.27 27.97 5.92
CA ARG A 208 7.70 28.46 7.24
C ARG A 208 8.24 27.35 8.13
N PHE A 209 7.57 26.19 8.11
CA PHE A 209 8.04 25.03 8.84
C PHE A 209 9.41 24.54 8.33
N ALA A 210 9.61 24.49 7.01
CA ALA A 210 10.90 24.15 6.38
C ALA A 210 12.00 25.19 6.67
N ASP A 211 11.64 26.45 6.89
CA ASP A 211 12.56 27.52 7.33
C ASP A 211 12.91 27.45 8.82
N GLY A 212 12.36 26.46 9.55
CA GLY A 212 12.64 26.25 10.97
C GLY A 212 11.69 26.98 11.92
N GLU A 213 10.62 27.63 11.43
CA GLU A 213 9.61 28.23 12.32
C GLU A 213 8.85 27.15 13.10
N ARG A 214 8.53 27.43 14.37
CA ARG A 214 7.85 26.51 15.29
C ARG A 214 6.81 27.25 16.13
N GLY A 215 5.89 26.50 16.75
CA GLY A 215 4.80 27.04 17.57
C GLY A 215 3.64 27.60 16.75
N SER A 216 2.90 28.58 17.30
CA SER A 216 1.62 29.07 16.72
C SER A 216 1.65 29.45 15.22
N ALA A 217 2.80 29.85 14.68
CA ALA A 217 2.97 30.17 13.26
C ALA A 217 2.79 28.95 12.33
N VAL A 218 3.07 27.74 12.83
CA VAL A 218 2.99 26.45 12.11
C VAL A 218 1.98 25.49 12.73
N ALA A 219 1.22 25.90 13.75
CA ALA A 219 0.19 25.06 14.39
C ALA A 219 -0.84 24.51 13.39
N ALA A 220 -1.15 25.29 12.34
CA ALA A 220 -2.04 24.89 11.26
C ALA A 220 -1.52 23.70 10.42
N LEU A 221 -0.23 23.33 10.56
CA LEU A 221 0.36 22.18 9.87
C LEU A 221 -0.20 20.86 10.40
N GLY A 222 -0.63 20.80 11.66
CA GLY A 222 -1.27 19.62 12.25
C GLY A 222 -2.70 19.38 11.76
N GLY A 223 -2.92 19.32 10.44
CA GLY A 223 -4.25 19.31 9.80
C GLY A 223 -5.12 18.07 10.07
N ILE A 224 -4.60 17.05 10.75
CA ILE A 224 -5.36 15.86 11.14
C ILE A 224 -6.02 16.10 12.51
N HIS A 225 -7.35 15.96 12.55
CA HIS A 225 -8.18 16.32 13.71
C HIS A 225 -9.02 15.15 14.23
N ASP A 226 -8.78 13.92 13.77
CA ASP A 226 -9.55 12.75 14.17
C ASP A 226 -9.30 12.41 15.67
N PRO A 227 -10.30 12.56 16.55
CA PRO A 227 -10.13 12.33 17.98
C PRO A 227 -9.81 10.87 18.32
N GLU A 228 -10.36 9.91 17.58
CA GLU A 228 -10.15 8.48 17.84
C GLU A 228 -8.71 8.09 17.50
N ALA A 229 -8.23 8.52 16.33
CA ALA A 229 -6.85 8.29 15.92
C ALA A 229 -5.85 8.96 16.87
N MET A 230 -6.13 10.19 17.33
CA MET A 230 -5.28 10.89 18.30
C MET A 230 -5.21 10.16 19.65
N GLU A 231 -6.33 9.65 20.16
CA GLU A 231 -6.36 8.89 21.41
C GLU A 231 -5.54 7.60 21.30
N ILE A 232 -5.73 6.84 20.22
CA ILE A 232 -4.97 5.61 19.95
C ILE A 232 -3.47 5.91 19.86
N VAL A 233 -3.07 6.88 19.04
CA VAL A 233 -1.65 7.24 18.84
C VAL A 233 -1.04 7.80 20.12
N THR A 234 -1.77 8.56 20.93
CA THR A 234 -1.31 9.01 22.26
C THR A 234 -1.06 7.82 23.18
N GLY A 235 -2.01 6.88 23.25
CA GLY A 235 -1.84 5.65 24.00
C GLY A 235 -0.63 4.83 23.55
N MET A 236 -0.41 4.73 22.23
CA MET A 236 0.78 4.07 21.67
C MET A 236 2.07 4.81 22.04
N MET A 237 2.10 6.14 21.95
CA MET A 237 3.28 6.93 22.35
C MET A 237 3.63 6.73 23.82
N ASP A 238 2.65 6.57 24.70
CA ASP A 238 2.86 6.41 26.14
C ASP A 238 3.23 4.97 26.54
N GLN A 239 2.62 3.97 25.89
CA GLN A 239 2.68 2.57 26.34
C GLN A 239 3.60 1.69 25.49
N ASP A 240 3.87 2.05 24.24
CA ASP A 240 4.65 1.26 23.29
C ASP A 240 5.99 1.94 22.99
N GLU A 241 7.06 1.44 23.63
CA GLU A 241 8.42 1.97 23.45
C GLU A 241 8.92 1.81 22.00
N VAL A 242 8.55 0.72 21.33
CA VAL A 242 8.96 0.45 19.94
C VAL A 242 8.28 1.45 19.01
N PHE A 243 6.98 1.70 19.21
CA PHE A 243 6.28 2.73 18.46
C PHE A 243 6.85 4.11 18.71
N ARG A 244 7.11 4.47 19.97
CA ARG A 244 7.69 5.77 20.35
C ARG A 244 9.02 6.01 19.64
N ASP A 245 9.93 5.05 19.67
CA ASP A 245 11.24 5.16 18.98
C ASP A 245 11.07 5.28 17.46
N THR A 246 10.20 4.44 16.87
CA THR A 246 9.90 4.47 15.43
C THR A 246 9.30 5.81 15.01
N ALA A 247 8.36 6.35 15.78
CA ALA A 247 7.73 7.64 15.54
C ALA A 247 8.74 8.79 15.62
N GLN A 248 9.60 8.81 16.65
CA GLN A 248 10.66 9.82 16.77
C GLN A 248 11.67 9.75 15.63
N HIS A 249 12.06 8.54 15.24
CA HIS A 249 12.95 8.32 14.10
C HIS A 249 12.33 8.85 12.80
N PHE A 250 11.06 8.51 12.55
CA PHE A 250 10.31 9.02 11.40
C PHE A 250 10.18 10.54 11.40
N LEU A 251 9.76 11.15 12.51
CA LEU A 251 9.58 12.60 12.64
C LEU A 251 10.87 13.37 12.29
N ARG A 252 12.03 12.92 12.80
CA ARG A 252 13.34 13.52 12.49
C ARG A 252 13.70 13.38 11.00
N ASN A 253 13.49 12.20 10.43
CA ASN A 253 13.80 11.93 9.02
C ASN A 253 12.88 12.75 8.09
N PHE A 254 11.60 12.87 8.42
CA PHE A 254 10.63 13.62 7.63
C PHE A 254 10.84 15.12 7.76
N ASP A 255 11.21 15.64 8.94
CA ASP A 255 11.62 17.04 9.11
C ASP A 255 12.80 17.39 8.18
N SER A 256 13.85 16.55 8.19
CA SER A 256 15.00 16.69 7.29
C SER A 256 14.63 16.58 5.80
N LEU A 257 13.60 15.81 5.46
CA LEU A 257 13.07 15.73 4.10
C LEU A 257 12.39 17.04 3.70
N ILE A 258 11.57 17.59 4.58
CA ILE A 258 10.80 18.83 4.36
C ILE A 258 11.74 20.02 4.18
N GLU A 259 12.72 20.19 5.06
CA GLU A 259 13.74 21.24 4.95
C GLU A 259 14.48 21.21 3.61
N ARG A 260 14.77 20.00 3.09
CA ARG A 260 15.48 19.82 1.83
C ARG A 260 14.59 20.03 0.60
N VAL A 261 13.38 19.49 0.60
CA VAL A 261 12.56 19.37 -0.61
C VAL A 261 11.62 20.55 -0.79
N VAL A 262 11.00 21.07 0.28
CA VAL A 262 9.98 22.14 0.18
C VAL A 262 10.47 23.42 -0.52
N PRO A 263 11.73 23.88 -0.36
CA PRO A 263 12.23 25.04 -1.10
C PRO A 263 12.23 24.85 -2.63
N GLU A 264 12.28 23.61 -3.11
CA GLU A 264 12.30 23.26 -4.53
C GLU A 264 10.90 22.98 -5.11
N LEU A 265 9.86 22.94 -4.27
CA LEU A 265 8.49 22.60 -4.67
C LEU A 265 7.63 23.82 -4.98
N ASP A 266 6.80 23.69 -6.01
CA ASP A 266 5.70 24.62 -6.26
C ASP A 266 4.50 24.39 -5.30
N ASP A 267 3.56 25.34 -5.27
CA ASP A 267 2.39 25.28 -4.39
C ASP A 267 1.52 24.04 -4.61
N ILE A 268 1.46 23.56 -5.86
CA ILE A 268 0.66 22.38 -6.22
C ILE A 268 1.36 21.13 -5.68
N GLN A 269 2.67 21.01 -5.86
CA GLN A 269 3.48 19.91 -5.36
C GLN A 269 3.48 19.85 -3.83
N ILE A 270 3.55 20.99 -3.13
CA ILE A 270 3.41 21.05 -1.67
C ILE A 270 2.01 20.55 -1.26
N SER A 271 0.97 20.95 -1.97
CA SER A 271 -0.40 20.48 -1.68
C SER A 271 -0.54 18.97 -1.87
N VAL A 272 0.08 18.41 -2.93
CA VAL A 272 0.08 16.96 -3.18
C VAL A 272 0.94 16.22 -2.15
N LEU A 273 2.08 16.79 -1.74
CA LEU A 273 2.93 16.25 -0.68
C LEU A 273 2.16 16.14 0.64
N ALA A 274 1.45 17.20 1.03
CA ALA A 274 0.65 17.26 2.25
C ALA A 274 -0.45 16.18 2.28
N ASP A 275 -0.95 15.77 1.11
CA ASP A 275 -1.99 14.76 0.99
C ASP A 275 -1.47 13.32 1.09
N THR A 276 -0.16 13.10 1.02
CA THR A 276 0.44 11.76 1.08
C THR A 276 0.23 11.06 2.42
N ARG A 277 0.15 9.73 2.42
CA ARG A 277 0.11 8.92 3.66
C ARG A 277 1.22 9.28 4.66
N SER A 278 2.45 9.48 4.17
CA SER A 278 3.57 9.87 5.02
C SER A 278 3.37 11.25 5.65
N ALA A 279 2.90 12.25 4.88
CA ALA A 279 2.62 13.57 5.42
C ALA A 279 1.47 13.56 6.43
N ARG A 280 0.41 12.77 6.18
CA ARG A 280 -0.70 12.59 7.13
C ARG A 280 -0.23 11.99 8.44
N ALA A 281 0.63 10.96 8.38
CA ALA A 281 1.27 10.38 9.56
C ALA A 281 2.10 11.42 10.32
N PHE A 282 2.88 12.23 9.60
CA PHE A 282 3.67 13.31 10.19
C PHE A 282 2.80 14.37 10.88
N MET A 283 1.70 14.80 10.25
CA MET A 283 0.77 15.78 10.82
C MET A 283 0.10 15.25 12.08
N LEU A 284 -0.33 13.98 12.08
CA LEU A 284 -0.93 13.34 13.26
C LEU A 284 0.06 13.21 14.41
N LEU A 285 1.25 12.65 14.14
CA LEU A 285 2.28 12.44 15.15
C LEU A 285 2.84 13.76 15.70
N GLY A 286 3.07 14.74 14.82
CA GLY A 286 3.54 16.07 15.21
C GLY A 286 2.53 16.79 16.09
N ARG A 287 1.24 16.60 15.86
CA ARG A 287 0.16 17.13 16.71
C ARG A 287 0.14 16.45 18.08
N VAL A 288 0.15 15.11 18.12
CA VAL A 288 0.18 14.34 19.39
C VAL A 288 1.43 14.66 20.21
N SER A 289 2.56 14.88 19.55
CA SER A 289 3.84 15.17 20.21
C SER A 289 4.03 16.65 20.56
N GLY A 290 3.10 17.54 20.18
CA GLY A 290 3.20 18.98 20.42
C GLY A 290 4.30 19.71 19.62
N ILE A 291 4.73 19.16 18.47
CA ILE A 291 5.81 19.73 17.64
C ILE A 291 5.38 21.05 16.97
N PHE A 292 4.09 21.22 16.70
CA PHE A 292 3.55 22.39 16.02
C PHE A 292 3.07 23.51 16.96
N GLY A 293 3.15 23.31 18.28
CA GLY A 293 2.71 24.30 19.30
C GLY A 293 1.57 23.82 20.16
#